data_AF-A0A397VBX8-F1
#
_entry.id   AF-A0A397VBX8-F1
#
_cell.length_a   1.000
_cell.length_b   1.000
_cell.length_c   1.000
_cell.angle_alpha   90.00
_cell.angle_beta   90.00
_cell.angle_gamma   90.00
#
_symmetry.space_group_name_H-M   'P 1'
#
loop_
_entity.id
_entity.type
_entity.pdbx_description
1 polymer ?
#
loop_
_entity_poly.entity_id
_entity_poly.type
_entity_poly.pdbx_seq_one_letter_code
_entity_poly.pdbx_strand_id
1 'polypeptide(L)'
;MSNPSVNENTTIKVALRIRPLTSEDLINIPTRFQKNVLSTAAYAPNQVTIQHEKKHNFTFDYVFGQGCNQKEVYERAVKKMLDKFLDGFNVTILAYGQTSSGKTHTMGTSNDMTSSAESVGIIPRAMATLFSAVNSTQYKSRKLSMKVSFVELYNEDLIDLLADSNNDNEDKPQLLIREDSNGGISLSGLQEIKVNTVGEVMGHLSRGSLNRQVGATDMNAKSSRSHAIFTVILSQQKFIPSSDSCASPSPMTPSTNSTFSDTKSGSLSRSNSILSRRFEDGTWVSVTSKFHFVDLAGSERIKRTSINEDRIKEGISINSGLLALGNVISALGDPAKAKNTTHIPYRDSKLTRLLQDSLGGNALTLMIACVSPAEYNVGETLNTLKYANRARNIKNSATIIQEEAGWNDLEHLQNLVLKLRSEIKNLKSMSLPSESFNTENNGNIETLEEQLAELQRSYNELSQNFSKKSSELEMFQNLSNNMDISSSSSLTTIKEEDEITFNKSQLSDFQKAVKPVIVEYEKSISVLESQLAFARTALNHTEASMLEQEAKLLEAEKFKEESKSLIDDLKYKVSKLHERETTTENY
;
A
#
# COMPACT_ATOMS: atom_id res chain seq x y z
N MET A 1 -19.45 21.35 14.90
CA MET A 1 -19.49 21.07 13.45
C MET A 1 -18.07 20.71 13.02
N SER A 2 -17.85 19.49 12.54
CA SER A 2 -16.56 19.03 12.01
C SER A 2 -16.13 19.93 10.85
N ASN A 3 -14.90 20.45 10.90
CA ASN A 3 -14.31 21.17 9.77
C ASN A 3 -14.40 20.27 8.52
N PRO A 4 -14.90 20.76 7.38
CA PRO A 4 -14.98 19.95 6.17
C PRO A 4 -13.55 19.52 5.82
N SER A 5 -13.32 18.21 5.72
CA SER A 5 -12.07 17.68 5.17
C SER A 5 -11.81 18.38 3.84
N VAL A 6 -10.66 19.03 3.70
CA VAL A 6 -10.29 19.71 2.46
C VAL A 6 -10.12 18.62 1.39
N ASN A 7 -11.15 18.45 0.56
CA ASN A 7 -11.16 17.47 -0.53
C ASN A 7 -10.74 18.18 -1.82
N GLU A 8 -9.56 17.84 -2.34
CA GLU A 8 -9.06 18.30 -3.63
C GLU A 8 -9.24 17.20 -4.69
N ASN A 9 -10.22 17.38 -5.57
CA ASN A 9 -10.33 16.58 -6.78
C ASN A 9 -9.27 17.03 -7.78
N THR A 10 -8.31 16.16 -8.06
CA THR A 10 -7.16 16.46 -8.93
C THR A 10 -6.99 15.38 -9.98
N THR A 11 -6.43 15.73 -11.13
CA THR A 11 -5.99 14.73 -12.11
C THR A 11 -4.53 14.38 -11.89
N ILE A 12 -4.14 13.16 -12.26
CA ILE A 12 -2.72 12.80 -12.27
C ILE A 12 -1.96 13.76 -13.18
N LYS A 13 -0.90 14.36 -12.64
CA LYS A 13 0.01 15.22 -13.39
C LYS A 13 1.04 14.38 -14.11
N VAL A 14 1.37 14.76 -15.34
CA VAL A 14 2.33 14.02 -16.16
C VAL A 14 3.48 14.92 -16.62
N ALA A 15 4.68 14.51 -16.27
CA ALA A 15 5.93 15.09 -16.74
C ALA A 15 6.61 14.13 -17.71
N LEU A 16 6.92 14.58 -18.93
CA LEU A 16 7.78 13.86 -19.85
C LEU A 16 9.22 14.28 -19.65
N ARG A 17 10.14 13.32 -19.53
CA ARG A 17 11.58 13.56 -19.47
C ARG A 17 12.29 12.81 -20.59
N ILE A 18 12.93 13.57 -21.48
CA ILE A 18 13.74 13.04 -22.57
C ILE A 18 15.20 13.09 -22.11
N ARG A 19 15.84 11.94 -21.95
CA ARG A 19 17.27 11.91 -21.61
C ARG A 19 18.15 12.26 -22.82
N PRO A 20 19.35 12.82 -22.64
CA PRO A 20 20.31 12.95 -23.73
C PRO A 20 20.75 11.56 -24.24
N LEU A 21 21.25 11.51 -25.48
CA LEU A 21 21.98 10.35 -26.01
C LEU A 21 23.28 10.16 -25.23
N THR A 22 23.52 8.95 -24.73
CA THR A 22 24.72 8.63 -23.93
C THR A 22 25.81 8.01 -24.81
N SER A 23 27.06 8.01 -24.35
CA SER A 23 28.17 7.33 -25.04
C SER A 23 27.90 5.83 -25.20
N GLU A 24 27.25 5.20 -24.23
CA GLU A 24 26.83 3.80 -24.31
C GLU A 24 25.81 3.56 -25.44
N ASP A 25 24.89 4.49 -25.68
CA ASP A 25 23.98 4.39 -26.83
C ASP A 25 24.75 4.45 -28.15
N LEU A 26 25.78 5.29 -28.23
CA LEU A 26 26.59 5.43 -29.44
C LEU A 26 27.39 4.15 -29.75
N ILE A 27 27.70 3.35 -28.73
CA ILE A 27 28.40 2.06 -28.86
C ILE A 27 27.41 0.93 -29.14
N ASN A 28 26.32 0.86 -28.39
CA ASN A 28 25.39 -0.28 -28.39
C ASN A 28 24.33 -0.20 -29.50
N ILE A 29 24.02 0.99 -30.01
CA ILE A 29 23.00 1.18 -31.05
C ILE A 29 23.71 1.33 -32.39
N PRO A 30 23.32 0.60 -33.45
CA PRO A 30 23.86 0.80 -34.79
C PRO A 30 23.67 2.24 -35.27
N THR A 31 24.69 2.86 -35.88
CA THR A 31 24.69 4.29 -36.29
C THR A 31 23.45 4.71 -37.08
N ARG A 32 22.89 3.81 -37.90
CA ARG A 32 21.67 4.06 -38.68
C ARG A 32 20.42 4.34 -37.84
N PHE A 33 20.37 3.88 -36.58
CA PHE A 33 19.25 4.00 -35.64
C PHE A 33 19.53 4.93 -34.45
N GLN A 34 20.64 5.69 -34.48
CA GLN A 34 20.99 6.67 -33.45
C GLN A 34 20.30 8.03 -33.64
N LYS A 35 19.48 8.19 -34.69
CA LYS A 35 18.80 9.46 -34.98
C LYS A 35 17.86 9.84 -33.85
N ASN A 36 17.85 11.13 -33.51
CA ASN A 36 16.87 11.68 -32.59
C ASN A 36 15.50 11.79 -33.29
N VAL A 37 14.52 11.03 -32.81
CA VAL A 37 13.15 11.04 -33.35
C VAL A 37 12.20 11.96 -32.56
N LEU A 38 12.65 12.54 -31.45
CA LEU A 38 11.86 13.41 -30.59
C LEU A 38 12.19 14.88 -30.84
N SER A 39 11.15 15.65 -31.13
CA SER A 39 11.23 17.09 -31.26
C SER A 39 10.32 17.76 -30.23
N THR A 40 10.86 18.76 -29.54
CA THR A 40 10.13 19.65 -28.63
C THR A 40 10.13 21.04 -29.26
N ALA A 41 8.96 21.66 -29.38
CA ALA A 41 8.84 22.96 -30.03
C ALA A 41 9.08 24.10 -29.03
N ALA A 42 9.94 25.06 -29.37
CA ALA A 42 10.24 26.20 -28.50
C ALA A 42 9.01 27.07 -28.20
N TYR A 43 8.07 27.16 -29.14
CA TYR A 43 6.81 27.91 -29.02
C TYR A 43 5.69 27.11 -28.33
N ALA A 44 5.87 25.81 -28.08
CA ALA A 44 4.92 24.95 -27.39
C ALA A 44 5.65 24.07 -26.38
N PRO A 45 6.06 24.62 -25.21
CA PRO A 45 6.99 23.97 -24.28
C PRO A 45 6.44 22.70 -23.64
N ASN A 46 5.13 22.46 -23.74
CA ASN A 46 4.44 21.30 -23.19
C ASN A 46 4.07 20.25 -24.24
N GLN A 47 4.55 20.41 -25.48
CA GLN A 47 4.26 19.50 -26.58
C GLN A 47 5.53 18.76 -27.03
N VAL A 48 5.38 17.45 -27.27
CA VAL A 48 6.41 16.61 -27.89
C VAL A 48 5.86 16.01 -29.19
N THR A 49 6.72 15.92 -30.18
CA THR A 49 6.43 15.29 -31.47
C THR A 49 7.38 14.13 -31.69
N ILE A 50 6.84 12.95 -32.00
CA ILE A 50 7.62 11.83 -32.55
C ILE A 50 7.60 11.95 -34.08
N GLN A 51 8.78 11.98 -34.69
CA GLN A 51 8.99 12.01 -36.13
C GLN A 51 9.51 10.64 -36.60
N HIS A 52 8.62 9.66 -36.76
CA HIS A 52 8.97 8.33 -37.27
C HIS A 52 7.78 7.70 -38.00
N GLU A 53 7.93 7.42 -39.30
CA GLU A 53 6.88 6.98 -40.25
C GLU A 53 5.66 7.91 -40.35
N LYS A 54 4.95 8.13 -39.23
CA LYS A 54 3.84 9.08 -39.05
C LYS A 54 4.15 10.05 -37.91
N LYS A 55 3.74 11.30 -38.07
CA LYS A 55 3.89 12.33 -37.05
C LYS A 55 2.89 12.11 -35.92
N HIS A 56 3.38 11.88 -34.70
CA HIS A 56 2.54 11.78 -33.50
C HIS A 56 2.84 12.94 -32.55
N ASN A 57 1.80 13.69 -32.16
CA ASN A 57 1.92 14.81 -31.23
C ASN A 57 1.30 14.42 -29.88
N PHE A 58 2.00 14.70 -28.79
CA PHE A 58 1.50 14.53 -27.43
C PHE A 58 1.70 15.82 -26.63
N THR A 59 0.78 16.10 -25.72
CA THR A 59 0.85 17.26 -24.82
C THR A 59 0.83 16.77 -23.38
N PHE A 60 1.71 17.28 -22.53
CA PHE A 60 1.81 16.89 -21.11
C PHE A 60 1.81 18.13 -20.21
N ASP A 61 1.65 17.96 -18.90
CA ASP A 61 1.72 19.10 -17.97
C ASP A 61 3.13 19.73 -17.96
N TYR A 62 4.16 18.88 -18.09
CA TYR A 62 5.56 19.29 -18.19
C TYR A 62 6.27 18.47 -19.27
N VAL A 63 7.11 19.11 -20.08
CA VAL A 63 8.02 18.42 -21.01
C VAL A 63 9.44 18.94 -20.79
N PHE A 64 10.34 18.03 -20.45
CA PHE A 64 11.75 18.28 -20.21
C PHE A 64 12.56 17.69 -21.37
N GLY A 65 13.19 18.58 -22.14
CA GLY A 65 14.07 18.19 -23.25
C GLY A 65 15.43 17.66 -22.78
N GLN A 66 16.26 17.27 -23.74
CA GLN A 66 17.57 16.63 -23.48
C GLN A 66 18.56 17.49 -22.69
N GLY A 67 18.47 18.82 -22.80
CA GLY A 67 19.32 19.75 -22.06
C GLY A 67 18.82 20.12 -20.66
N CYS A 68 17.74 19.50 -20.18
CA CYS A 68 17.15 19.83 -18.88
C CYS A 68 17.93 19.18 -17.72
N ASN A 69 18.38 20.00 -16.78
CA ASN A 69 19.11 19.53 -15.60
C ASN A 69 18.16 19.01 -14.50
N GLN A 70 18.70 18.22 -13.55
CA GLN A 70 17.94 17.64 -12.44
C GLN A 70 17.24 18.69 -11.58
N LYS A 71 17.91 19.83 -11.35
CA LYS A 71 17.38 20.96 -10.57
C LYS A 71 16.10 21.52 -11.19
N GLU A 72 16.08 21.71 -12.51
CA GLU A 72 14.91 22.25 -13.22
C GLU A 72 13.71 21.29 -13.15
N VAL A 73 13.95 19.98 -13.31
CA VAL A 73 12.91 18.94 -13.14
C VAL A 73 12.28 19.04 -11.76
N TYR A 74 13.11 19.15 -10.72
CA TYR A 74 12.66 19.26 -9.33
C TYR A 74 11.86 20.55 -9.08
N GLU A 75 12.39 21.70 -9.48
CA GLU A 75 11.75 23.00 -9.23
C GLU A 75 10.41 23.16 -9.96
N ARG A 76 10.31 22.69 -11.20
CA ARG A 76 9.10 22.86 -12.02
C ARG A 76 8.00 21.84 -11.70
N ALA A 77 8.36 20.57 -11.48
CA ALA A 77 7.38 19.50 -11.33
C ALA A 77 7.19 19.01 -9.88
N VAL A 78 8.25 18.95 -9.08
CA VAL A 78 8.23 18.25 -7.78
C VAL A 78 8.00 19.19 -6.60
N LYS A 79 8.57 20.39 -6.61
CA LYS A 79 8.53 21.32 -5.47
C LYS A 79 7.10 21.56 -4.95
N LYS A 80 6.13 21.77 -5.86
CA LYS A 80 4.72 21.96 -5.50
C LYS A 80 4.09 20.73 -4.83
N MET A 81 4.53 19.53 -5.19
CA MET A 81 4.05 18.29 -4.57
C MET A 81 4.59 18.18 -3.14
N LEU A 82 5.82 18.61 -2.89
CA LEU A 82 6.39 18.66 -1.55
C LEU A 82 5.65 19.65 -0.64
N ASP A 83 5.26 20.81 -1.18
CA ASP A 83 4.45 21.79 -0.44
C ASP A 83 3.11 21.16 0.01
N LYS A 84 2.44 20.43 -0.89
CA LYS A 84 1.21 19.70 -0.57
C LYS A 84 1.41 18.56 0.45
N PHE A 85 2.56 17.89 0.41
CA PHE A 85 2.91 16.90 1.41
C PHE A 85 3.05 17.52 2.82
N LEU A 86 3.63 18.72 2.91
CA LEU A 86 3.74 19.50 4.15
C LEU A 86 2.39 19.99 4.67
N ASP A 87 1.43 20.25 3.78
CA ASP A 87 0.04 20.58 4.12
C ASP A 87 -0.74 19.39 4.70
N GLY A 88 -0.25 18.16 4.51
CA GLY A 88 -0.85 16.93 5.04
C GLY A 88 -1.50 16.02 3.98
N PHE A 89 -1.31 16.28 2.68
CA PHE A 89 -1.78 15.39 1.63
C PHE A 89 -0.82 14.21 1.42
N ASN A 90 -1.38 13.05 1.07
CA ASN A 90 -0.58 11.96 0.52
C ASN A 90 -0.10 12.32 -0.88
N VAL A 91 1.15 12.04 -1.18
CA VAL A 91 1.82 12.41 -2.44
C VAL A 91 2.55 11.21 -3.01
N THR A 92 2.40 10.98 -4.31
CA THR A 92 3.13 9.93 -5.04
C THR A 92 3.85 10.52 -6.24
N ILE A 93 5.13 10.21 -6.39
CA ILE A 93 5.90 10.44 -7.61
C ILE A 93 6.32 9.09 -8.17
N LEU A 94 5.91 8.80 -9.40
CA LEU A 94 6.24 7.53 -10.07
C LEU A 94 7.02 7.77 -11.35
N ALA A 95 8.17 7.12 -11.47
CA ALA A 95 8.98 7.11 -12.69
C ALA A 95 8.64 5.88 -13.53
N TYR A 96 8.31 6.09 -14.80
CA TYR A 96 7.89 5.04 -15.73
C TYR A 96 8.57 5.18 -17.10
N GLY A 97 8.90 4.06 -17.73
CA GLY A 97 9.56 4.00 -19.03
C GLY A 97 10.48 2.79 -19.17
N GLN A 98 11.05 2.60 -20.35
CA GLN A 98 11.94 1.45 -20.59
C GLN A 98 13.20 1.47 -19.73
N THR A 99 13.91 0.36 -19.63
CA THR A 99 15.24 0.29 -19.03
C THR A 99 16.20 1.25 -19.72
N SER A 100 17.08 1.85 -18.92
CA SER A 100 18.00 2.89 -19.36
C SER A 100 17.35 4.15 -19.94
N SER A 101 16.05 4.39 -19.71
CA SER A 101 15.39 5.66 -20.06
C SER A 101 15.67 6.80 -19.07
N GLY A 102 16.26 6.49 -17.90
CA GLY A 102 16.61 7.47 -16.87
C GLY A 102 15.70 7.52 -15.65
N LYS A 103 14.90 6.47 -15.37
CA LYS A 103 14.02 6.37 -14.18
C LYS A 103 14.78 6.53 -12.85
N THR A 104 15.69 5.60 -12.56
CA THR A 104 16.55 5.58 -11.37
C THR A 104 17.40 6.85 -11.23
N HIS A 105 17.97 7.34 -12.33
CA HIS A 105 18.70 8.62 -12.36
C HIS A 105 17.78 9.81 -12.00
N THR A 106 16.53 9.81 -12.46
CA THR A 106 15.56 10.85 -12.11
C THR A 106 15.21 10.80 -10.63
N MET A 107 14.93 9.62 -10.09
CA MET A 107 14.58 9.47 -8.67
C MET A 107 15.77 9.71 -7.75
N GLY A 108 17.00 9.44 -8.19
CA GLY A 108 18.22 9.59 -7.40
C GLY A 108 18.47 8.41 -6.47
N THR A 109 18.07 7.20 -6.88
CA THR A 109 18.27 5.95 -6.14
C THR A 109 19.60 5.25 -6.51
N SER A 110 20.31 5.73 -7.54
CA SER A 110 21.62 5.22 -7.94
C SER A 110 22.72 5.66 -6.97
N ASN A 111 23.54 4.70 -6.51
CA ASN A 111 24.58 4.91 -5.51
C ASN A 111 25.89 5.48 -6.10
N ASP A 112 25.81 6.52 -6.92
CA ASP A 112 27.02 7.21 -7.41
C ASP A 112 27.47 8.22 -6.36
N MET A 113 28.25 7.74 -5.38
CA MET A 113 28.87 8.55 -4.31
C MET A 113 29.84 9.63 -4.82
N THR A 114 30.14 9.64 -6.13
CA THR A 114 30.97 10.63 -6.83
C THR A 114 30.17 11.69 -7.59
N SER A 115 28.84 11.69 -7.42
CA SER A 115 27.93 12.61 -8.11
C SER A 115 28.22 14.08 -7.80
N SER A 116 28.44 14.88 -8.84
CA SER A 116 28.44 16.34 -8.72
C SER A 116 27.08 16.82 -8.18
N ALA A 117 27.04 17.98 -7.52
CA ALA A 117 25.79 18.56 -6.98
C ALA A 117 24.68 18.76 -8.04
N GLU A 118 25.04 18.69 -9.32
CA GLU A 118 24.14 18.80 -10.47
C GLU A 118 23.43 17.50 -10.85
N SER A 119 24.04 16.32 -10.63
CA SER A 119 23.44 15.02 -10.99
C SER A 119 22.50 14.45 -9.94
N VAL A 120 22.46 15.04 -8.73
CA VAL A 120 21.57 14.62 -7.64
C VAL A 120 20.11 14.58 -8.10
N GLY A 121 19.44 13.45 -7.91
CA GLY A 121 18.06 13.22 -8.32
C GLY A 121 17.00 13.87 -7.43
N ILE A 122 15.75 13.42 -7.58
CA ILE A 122 14.58 14.01 -6.90
C ILE A 122 14.61 13.75 -5.39
N ILE A 123 14.83 12.50 -4.94
CA ILE A 123 14.71 12.14 -3.52
C ILE A 123 15.65 12.98 -2.64
N PRO A 124 16.96 13.10 -2.93
CA PRO A 124 17.86 13.85 -2.04
C PRO A 124 17.54 15.35 -2.02
N ARG A 125 17.11 15.93 -3.16
CA ARG A 125 16.66 17.34 -3.26
C ARG A 125 15.37 17.58 -2.47
N ALA A 126 14.42 16.65 -2.56
CA ALA A 126 13.18 16.68 -1.81
C ALA A 126 13.46 16.63 -0.31
N MET A 127 14.35 15.75 0.15
CA MET A 127 14.72 15.63 1.56
C MET A 127 15.43 16.89 2.06
N ALA A 128 16.38 17.44 1.30
CA ALA A 128 17.05 18.70 1.68
C ALA A 128 16.04 19.85 1.84
N THR A 129 15.08 19.96 0.91
CA THR A 129 14.03 20.98 0.97
C THR A 129 13.06 20.73 2.13
N LEU A 130 12.68 19.47 2.35
CA LEU A 130 11.77 19.05 3.42
C LEU A 130 12.32 19.40 4.79
N PHE A 131 13.56 18.99 5.10
CA PHE A 131 14.18 19.29 6.38
C PHE A 131 14.46 20.79 6.56
N SER A 132 14.77 21.52 5.48
CA SER A 132 14.87 22.98 5.52
C SER A 132 13.51 23.63 5.86
N ALA A 133 12.42 23.16 5.26
CA ALA A 133 11.07 23.66 5.54
C ALA A 133 10.60 23.32 6.96
N VAL A 134 10.84 22.09 7.42
CA VAL A 134 10.50 21.63 8.78
C VAL A 134 11.26 22.41 9.86
N ASN A 135 12.51 22.82 9.59
CA ASN A 135 13.30 23.62 10.53
C ASN A 135 12.90 25.12 10.56
N SER A 136 12.02 25.56 9.66
CA SER A 136 11.53 26.94 9.62
C SER A 136 10.60 27.27 10.80
N THR A 137 10.50 28.55 11.14
CA THR A 137 9.76 29.05 12.32
C THR A 137 8.28 28.65 12.34
N GLN A 138 7.68 28.40 11.17
CA GLN A 138 6.28 28.00 11.02
C GLN A 138 5.97 26.62 11.62
N TYR A 139 6.95 25.72 11.64
CA TYR A 139 6.80 24.33 12.05
C TYR A 139 7.41 24.03 13.42
N LYS A 140 8.19 24.98 13.99
CA LYS A 140 8.77 24.86 15.35
C LYS A 140 7.73 24.74 16.47
N SER A 141 6.50 25.20 16.26
CA SER A 141 5.41 25.08 17.23
C SER A 141 4.68 23.73 17.15
N ARG A 142 4.97 22.88 16.15
CA ARG A 142 4.33 21.56 15.96
C ARG A 142 5.25 20.44 16.46
N LYS A 143 4.67 19.40 17.06
CA LYS A 143 5.41 18.15 17.31
C LYS A 143 5.44 17.35 16.01
N LEU A 144 6.62 17.14 15.47
CA LEU A 144 6.83 16.46 14.18
C LEU A 144 7.57 15.15 14.43
N SER A 145 7.12 14.10 13.72
CA SER A 145 7.83 12.82 13.67
C SER A 145 7.92 12.39 12.22
N MET A 146 9.14 12.08 11.78
CA MET A 146 9.40 11.55 10.44
C MET A 146 9.87 10.11 10.52
N LYS A 147 9.34 9.28 9.63
CA LYS A 147 9.79 7.91 9.44
C LYS A 147 10.02 7.63 7.95
N VAL A 148 10.85 6.64 7.67
CA VAL A 148 11.11 6.17 6.31
C VAL A 148 10.97 4.66 6.22
N SER A 149 10.56 4.18 5.04
CA SER A 149 10.54 2.77 4.69
C SER A 149 10.96 2.59 3.23
N PHE A 150 11.53 1.43 2.89
CA PHE A 150 11.97 1.14 1.52
C PHE A 150 11.63 -0.30 1.14
N VAL A 151 10.77 -0.46 0.14
CA VAL A 151 10.27 -1.76 -0.29
C VAL A 151 10.71 -2.04 -1.72
N GLU A 152 11.16 -3.25 -1.98
CA GLU A 152 11.33 -3.83 -3.32
C GLU A 152 10.18 -4.80 -3.59
N LEU A 153 9.57 -4.68 -4.77
CA LEU A 153 8.65 -5.68 -5.31
C LEU A 153 9.34 -6.34 -6.51
N TYR A 154 9.68 -7.62 -6.35
CA TYR A 154 10.33 -8.42 -7.37
C TYR A 154 9.61 -9.75 -7.49
N ASN A 155 9.22 -10.13 -8.71
CA ASN A 155 8.52 -11.39 -8.98
C ASN A 155 7.24 -11.59 -8.12
N GLU A 156 6.44 -10.55 -7.95
CA GLU A 156 5.28 -10.53 -7.04
C GLU A 156 5.61 -10.80 -5.56
N ASP A 157 6.88 -10.74 -5.15
CA ASP A 157 7.30 -10.84 -3.75
C ASP A 157 7.74 -9.49 -3.20
N LEU A 158 7.30 -9.19 -1.97
CA LEU A 158 7.58 -7.95 -1.27
C LEU A 158 8.76 -8.15 -0.33
N ILE A 159 9.79 -7.34 -0.50
CA ILE A 159 11.05 -7.40 0.24
C ILE A 159 11.27 -6.07 0.93
N ASP A 160 11.47 -6.10 2.25
CA ASP A 160 11.91 -4.93 3.01
C ASP A 160 13.42 -4.73 2.79
N LEU A 161 13.79 -3.59 2.19
CA LEU A 161 15.19 -3.25 1.91
C LEU A 161 15.90 -2.64 3.12
N LEU A 162 15.18 -2.23 4.17
CA LEU A 162 15.75 -1.65 5.38
C LEU A 162 15.81 -2.63 6.56
N ALA A 163 15.18 -3.80 6.44
CA ALA A 163 15.26 -4.87 7.44
C ALA A 163 16.70 -5.22 7.78
N ASP A 164 17.00 -5.36 9.07
CA ASP A 164 18.34 -5.68 9.54
C ASP A 164 18.72 -7.13 9.15
N SER A 165 19.85 -7.28 8.46
CA SER A 165 20.36 -8.55 7.94
C SER A 165 20.86 -9.53 9.01
N ASN A 166 20.78 -9.16 10.30
CA ASN A 166 21.36 -9.91 11.41
C ASN A 166 20.43 -10.99 11.97
N ASN A 167 19.16 -11.01 11.58
CA ASN A 167 18.26 -12.11 11.93
C ASN A 167 18.47 -13.21 10.87
N ASP A 168 18.83 -14.41 11.32
CA ASP A 168 18.90 -15.59 10.49
C ASP A 168 17.67 -15.68 9.56
N ASN A 169 17.90 -16.05 8.30
CA ASN A 169 16.95 -15.92 7.19
C ASN A 169 15.58 -16.62 7.40
N GLU A 170 15.37 -17.35 8.50
CA GLU A 170 14.14 -18.09 8.79
C GLU A 170 13.04 -17.27 9.48
N ASP A 171 13.37 -16.14 10.14
CA ASP A 171 12.40 -15.35 10.94
C ASP A 171 12.06 -13.96 10.37
N LYS A 172 12.38 -13.68 9.09
CA LYS A 172 11.98 -12.40 8.49
C LYS A 172 10.45 -12.32 8.35
N PRO A 173 9.78 -11.32 8.97
CA PRO A 173 8.34 -11.19 8.86
C PRO A 173 7.94 -10.97 7.39
N GLN A 174 7.07 -11.82 6.89
CA GLN A 174 6.54 -11.68 5.53
C GLN A 174 5.70 -10.41 5.42
N LEU A 175 5.97 -9.61 4.38
CA LEU A 175 5.22 -8.39 4.11
C LEU A 175 3.85 -8.73 3.52
N LEU A 176 2.79 -8.31 4.22
CA LEU A 176 1.40 -8.52 3.81
C LEU A 176 0.68 -7.20 3.57
N ILE A 177 -0.03 -7.10 2.44
CA ILE A 177 -0.87 -5.95 2.09
C ILE A 177 -2.22 -6.08 2.81
N ARG A 178 -2.52 -5.12 3.68
CA ARG A 178 -3.80 -4.99 4.39
C ARG A 178 -4.55 -3.76 3.90
N GLU A 179 -5.87 -3.91 3.77
CA GLU A 179 -6.81 -2.82 3.47
C GLU A 179 -7.48 -2.41 4.79
N ASP A 180 -7.47 -1.11 5.12
CA ASP A 180 -8.21 -0.58 6.27
C ASP A 180 -9.71 -0.43 5.95
N SER A 181 -10.52 -0.11 6.97
CA SER A 181 -11.97 0.08 6.81
C SER A 181 -12.35 1.23 5.86
N ASN A 182 -11.41 2.15 5.63
CA ASN A 182 -11.57 3.33 4.78
C ASN A 182 -11.00 3.07 3.37
N GLY A 183 -10.57 1.84 3.07
CA GLY A 183 -9.98 1.43 1.79
C GLY A 183 -8.51 1.80 1.59
N GLY A 184 -7.85 2.36 2.61
CA GLY A 184 -6.44 2.71 2.61
C GLY A 184 -5.53 1.48 2.73
N ILE A 185 -4.37 1.56 2.08
CA ILE A 185 -3.43 0.44 2.00
C ILE A 185 -2.34 0.57 3.07
N SER A 186 -2.13 -0.51 3.83
CA SER A 186 -1.07 -0.64 4.83
C SER A 186 -0.27 -1.94 4.64
N LEU A 187 1.02 -1.88 4.94
CA LEU A 187 1.92 -3.04 4.87
C LEU A 187 2.21 -3.54 6.29
N SER A 188 1.73 -4.74 6.59
CA SER A 188 2.03 -5.43 7.84
C SER A 188 3.42 -6.07 7.75
N GLY A 189 4.24 -5.89 8.79
CA GLY A 189 5.61 -6.43 8.87
C GLY A 189 6.70 -5.51 8.30
N LEU A 190 6.34 -4.34 7.74
CA LEU A 190 7.30 -3.38 7.21
C LEU A 190 8.00 -2.59 8.33
N GLN A 191 9.33 -2.49 8.26
CA GLN A 191 10.09 -1.69 9.21
C GLN A 191 10.02 -0.19 8.85
N GLU A 192 9.46 0.61 9.76
CA GLU A 192 9.45 2.07 9.66
C GLU A 192 10.53 2.66 10.58
N ILE A 193 11.58 3.23 10.00
CA ILE A 193 12.72 3.78 10.76
C ILE A 193 12.51 5.27 10.99
N LYS A 194 12.58 5.72 12.25
CA LYS A 194 12.50 7.13 12.61
C LYS A 194 13.78 7.86 12.21
N VAL A 195 13.62 9.03 11.59
CA VAL A 195 14.74 9.86 11.08
C VAL A 195 14.63 11.30 11.55
N ASN A 196 15.77 11.92 11.84
CA ASN A 196 15.86 13.29 12.36
C ASN A 196 16.77 14.19 11.51
N THR A 197 17.58 13.62 10.61
CA THR A 197 18.48 14.39 9.74
C THR A 197 18.43 13.91 8.29
N VAL A 198 18.75 14.80 7.34
CA VAL A 198 18.89 14.45 5.92
C VAL A 198 19.94 13.34 5.74
N GLY A 199 21.03 13.38 6.50
CA GLY A 199 22.10 12.39 6.45
C GLY A 199 21.62 10.98 6.77
N GLU A 200 20.79 10.82 7.81
CA GLU A 200 20.16 9.53 8.16
C GLU A 200 19.28 9.01 7.02
N VAL A 201 18.44 9.86 6.43
CA VAL A 201 17.58 9.47 5.30
C VAL A 201 18.41 8.99 4.12
N MET A 202 19.45 9.75 3.78
CA MET A 202 20.36 9.41 2.69
C MET A 202 21.17 8.13 2.98
N GLY A 203 21.54 7.89 4.23
CA GLY A 203 22.15 6.65 4.68
C GLY A 203 21.24 5.44 4.49
N HIS A 204 19.97 5.54 4.91
CA HIS A 204 18.98 4.48 4.70
C HIS A 204 18.66 4.25 3.22
N LEU A 205 18.55 5.32 2.42
CA LEU A 205 18.36 5.22 0.98
C LEU A 205 19.54 4.48 0.33
N SER A 206 20.77 4.85 0.66
CA SER A 206 21.98 4.21 0.13
C SER A 206 22.08 2.75 0.54
N ARG A 207 21.77 2.44 1.81
CA ARG A 207 21.73 1.06 2.34
C ARG A 207 20.70 0.22 1.58
N GLY A 208 19.48 0.70 1.43
CA GLY A 208 18.44 -0.03 0.70
C GLY A 208 18.74 -0.18 -0.80
N SER A 209 19.34 0.84 -1.42
CA SER A 209 19.81 0.75 -2.81
C SER A 209 20.91 -0.29 -2.99
N LEU A 210 21.82 -0.43 -2.02
CA LEU A 210 22.85 -1.46 -2.03
C LEU A 210 22.25 -2.85 -1.83
N ASN A 211 21.31 -3.01 -0.89
CA ASN A 211 20.59 -4.28 -0.69
C ASN A 211 19.84 -4.73 -1.95
N ARG A 212 19.21 -3.78 -2.67
CA ARG A 212 18.57 -4.02 -3.96
C ARG A 212 19.57 -4.52 -5.02
N GLN A 213 20.80 -4.01 -5.02
CA GLN A 213 21.87 -4.43 -5.94
C GLN A 213 22.49 -5.78 -5.58
N VAL A 214 22.79 -6.04 -4.30
CA VAL A 214 23.43 -7.29 -3.83
C VAL A 214 22.54 -8.51 -4.06
N GLY A 215 21.22 -8.34 -4.03
CA GLY A 215 20.29 -9.39 -4.43
C GLY A 215 20.34 -9.75 -5.93
N ALA A 216 21.18 -9.08 -6.72
CA ALA A 216 21.49 -9.41 -8.10
C ALA A 216 22.79 -10.22 -8.15
N THR A 217 22.69 -11.55 -8.25
CA THR A 217 23.83 -12.37 -8.67
C THR A 217 24.30 -11.92 -10.08
N ASP A 218 25.61 -12.04 -10.33
CA ASP A 218 26.45 -11.46 -11.42
C ASP A 218 25.97 -11.55 -12.89
N MET A 219 24.74 -11.97 -13.15
CA MET A 219 24.21 -12.23 -14.49
C MET A 219 22.91 -11.47 -14.82
N ASN A 220 22.37 -10.64 -13.91
CA ASN A 220 21.11 -9.92 -14.10
C ASN A 220 21.19 -8.46 -13.61
N ALA A 221 20.90 -7.49 -14.48
CA ALA A 221 20.72 -6.08 -14.11
C ALA A 221 19.39 -5.88 -13.34
N LYS A 222 19.32 -6.34 -12.08
CA LYS A 222 18.08 -6.47 -11.29
C LYS A 222 17.26 -5.18 -11.13
N SER A 223 17.88 -4.00 -11.16
CA SER A 223 17.15 -2.72 -11.06
C SER A 223 16.16 -2.48 -12.22
N SER A 224 16.38 -3.12 -13.37
CA SER A 224 15.45 -3.08 -14.52
C SER A 224 14.20 -3.95 -14.33
N ARG A 225 14.22 -4.86 -13.36
CA ARG A 225 13.27 -5.96 -13.22
C ARG A 225 12.48 -5.95 -11.92
N SER A 226 12.84 -5.09 -10.97
CA SER A 226 12.08 -4.88 -9.74
C SER A 226 11.51 -3.47 -9.66
N HIS A 227 10.37 -3.33 -8.99
CA HIS A 227 9.84 -2.03 -8.59
C HIS A 227 10.41 -1.67 -7.22
N ALA A 228 10.72 -0.40 -7.00
CA ALA A 228 11.18 0.08 -5.70
C ALA A 228 10.33 1.25 -5.23
N ILE A 229 9.88 1.22 -3.98
CA ILE A 229 9.03 2.23 -3.38
C ILE A 229 9.70 2.71 -2.10
N PHE A 230 10.27 3.92 -2.17
CA PHE A 230 10.79 4.62 -1.00
C PHE A 230 9.70 5.54 -0.45
N THR A 231 9.35 5.39 0.82
CA THR A 231 8.27 6.15 1.45
C THR A 231 8.80 6.99 2.60
N VAL A 232 8.39 8.25 2.63
CA VAL A 232 8.61 9.16 3.76
C VAL A 232 7.28 9.45 4.41
N ILE A 233 7.17 9.25 5.72
CA ILE A 233 5.95 9.44 6.50
C ILE A 233 6.19 10.61 7.43
N LEU A 234 5.31 11.60 7.40
CA LEU A 234 5.35 12.77 8.26
C LEU A 234 4.09 12.81 9.12
N SER A 235 4.26 12.71 10.43
CA SER A 235 3.20 12.91 11.42
C SER A 235 3.38 14.26 12.10
N GLN A 236 2.34 15.09 12.06
CA GLN A 236 2.32 16.43 12.64
C GLN A 236 1.21 16.50 13.70
N GLN A 237 1.54 16.92 14.91
CA GLN A 237 0.53 17.26 15.92
C GLN A 237 0.32 18.77 15.96
N LYS A 238 -0.93 19.19 15.83
CA LYS A 238 -1.37 20.58 15.87
C LYS A 238 -2.44 20.74 16.95
N PHE A 239 -2.30 21.77 17.77
CA PHE A 239 -3.36 22.19 18.68
C PHE A 239 -4.40 23.02 17.92
N ILE A 240 -5.66 22.63 18.00
CA ILE A 240 -6.79 23.37 17.46
C ILE A 240 -7.56 23.97 18.66
N PRO A 241 -7.50 25.29 18.89
CA PRO A 241 -8.31 25.91 19.93
C PRO A 241 -9.80 25.77 19.55
N SER A 242 -10.64 25.36 20.51
CA SER A 242 -12.08 25.29 20.27
C SER A 242 -12.62 26.70 20.15
N SER A 243 -13.15 27.04 18.98
CA SER A 243 -13.80 28.33 18.74
C SER A 243 -15.28 28.23 19.11
N ASP A 244 -15.60 27.88 20.36
CA ASP A 244 -16.95 28.02 20.91
C ASP A 244 -16.93 29.03 22.06
N SER A 245 -16.85 30.30 21.69
CA SER A 245 -17.44 31.39 22.48
C SER A 245 -17.94 32.46 21.52
N CYS A 246 -18.94 32.13 20.72
CA CYS A 246 -19.84 33.17 20.23
C CYS A 246 -20.43 33.85 21.46
N ALA A 247 -19.98 35.07 21.72
CA ALA A 247 -20.59 35.95 22.70
C ALA A 247 -22.08 36.09 22.35
N SER A 248 -22.92 35.42 23.13
CA SER A 248 -24.35 35.70 23.17
C SER A 248 -24.50 37.12 23.74
N PRO A 249 -25.18 38.05 23.04
CA PRO A 249 -25.48 39.34 23.62
C PRO A 249 -26.47 39.10 24.77
N SER A 250 -26.05 39.40 25.99
CA SER A 250 -26.94 39.35 27.16
C SER A 250 -28.11 40.31 26.95
N PRO A 251 -29.34 39.95 27.35
CA PRO A 251 -30.50 40.84 27.20
C PRO A 251 -30.32 42.06 28.10
N MET A 252 -30.43 43.25 27.49
CA MET A 252 -30.50 44.53 28.20
C MET A 252 -31.77 44.55 29.06
N THR A 253 -31.63 44.63 30.38
CA THR A 253 -32.71 45.05 31.28
C THR A 253 -32.63 46.57 31.48
N PRO A 254 -33.77 47.28 31.54
CA PRO A 254 -33.78 48.72 31.57
C PRO A 254 -33.45 49.28 32.95
N SER A 255 -32.76 50.42 32.89
CA SER A 255 -32.43 51.36 33.94
C SER A 255 -33.56 51.68 34.92
N THR A 256 -33.25 51.69 36.22
CA THR A 256 -33.84 52.63 37.19
C THR A 256 -32.78 53.12 38.17
N ASN A 257 -32.69 54.44 38.27
CA ASN A 257 -31.77 55.22 39.10
C ASN A 257 -32.09 55.10 40.60
N SER A 258 -31.05 55.09 41.45
CA SER A 258 -30.98 55.95 42.64
C SER A 258 -29.61 55.91 43.34
N THR A 259 -28.84 56.99 43.13
CA THR A 259 -28.19 57.86 44.15
C THR A 259 -27.52 57.30 45.43
N PHE A 260 -26.28 57.77 45.62
CA PHE A 260 -25.61 58.28 46.85
C PHE A 260 -24.44 57.51 47.51
N SER A 261 -23.34 58.29 47.60
CA SER A 261 -22.27 58.41 48.63
C SER A 261 -21.12 57.42 48.77
N ASP A 262 -19.93 58.02 48.66
CA ASP A 262 -18.62 57.63 49.22
C ASP A 262 -18.67 57.10 50.67
N THR A 263 -17.77 56.17 51.00
CA THR A 263 -16.74 56.34 52.06
C THR A 263 -15.81 55.13 52.18
N LYS A 264 -14.56 55.43 52.59
CA LYS A 264 -13.47 54.51 52.86
C LYS A 264 -13.70 53.66 54.12
N SER A 265 -13.24 52.40 54.09
CA SER A 265 -12.41 51.71 55.10
C SER A 265 -12.74 50.21 55.18
N GLY A 266 -11.74 49.37 55.48
CA GLY A 266 -12.00 48.00 55.92
C GLY A 266 -11.08 46.97 55.29
N SER A 267 -10.14 46.47 56.10
CA SER A 267 -9.16 45.43 55.81
C SER A 267 -9.79 44.02 55.76
N LEU A 268 -8.95 43.06 55.32
CA LEU A 268 -9.05 41.59 55.39
C LEU A 268 -9.89 40.88 54.32
N SER A 269 -9.22 40.26 53.34
CA SER A 269 -8.89 38.83 53.40
C SER A 269 -8.10 38.38 52.17
N ARG A 270 -6.86 37.96 52.41
CA ARG A 270 -6.07 37.11 51.51
C ARG A 270 -6.81 35.78 51.35
N SER A 271 -7.18 35.41 50.12
CA SER A 271 -7.30 34.01 49.69
C SER A 271 -7.36 33.92 48.16
N ASN A 272 -6.23 33.52 47.59
CA ASN A 272 -6.09 32.76 46.34
C ASN A 272 -6.98 33.13 45.13
N SER A 273 -6.54 34.11 44.33
CA SER A 273 -6.93 34.25 42.93
C SER A 273 -5.80 33.85 41.95
N ILE A 274 -4.99 32.86 42.33
CA ILE A 274 -4.07 32.16 41.43
C ILE A 274 -4.70 30.78 41.21
N LEU A 275 -5.60 30.68 40.23
CA LEU A 275 -6.01 29.46 39.49
C LEU A 275 -7.32 29.71 38.73
N SER A 276 -7.31 30.75 37.90
CA SER A 276 -8.18 30.78 36.71
C SER A 276 -7.32 31.18 35.51
N ARG A 277 -6.23 30.43 35.30
CA ARG A 277 -5.79 30.21 33.92
C ARG A 277 -6.98 29.54 33.26
N ARG A 278 -7.72 30.31 32.46
CA ARG A 278 -8.69 29.77 31.51
C ARG A 278 -8.01 28.58 30.85
N PHE A 279 -8.52 27.39 31.07
CA PHE A 279 -8.15 26.26 30.24
C PHE A 279 -8.56 26.70 28.83
N GLU A 280 -7.57 26.89 27.96
CA GLU A 280 -7.83 26.97 26.52
C GLU A 280 -8.36 25.60 26.13
N ASP A 281 -9.68 25.44 26.15
CA ASP A 281 -10.33 24.23 25.64
C ASP A 281 -9.97 24.12 24.16
N GLY A 282 -9.12 23.17 23.82
CA GLY A 282 -8.69 22.90 22.46
C GLY A 282 -8.26 21.45 22.33
N THR A 283 -8.45 20.88 21.16
CA THR A 283 -8.11 19.49 20.88
C THR A 283 -6.78 19.40 20.14
N TRP A 284 -5.95 18.45 20.53
CA TRP A 284 -4.77 18.10 19.74
C TRP A 284 -5.22 17.20 18.59
N VAL A 285 -4.85 17.56 17.37
CA VAL A 285 -5.13 16.78 16.16
C VAL A 285 -3.80 16.34 15.56
N SER A 286 -3.73 15.08 15.18
CA SER A 286 -2.61 14.48 14.46
C SER A 286 -2.95 14.37 12.98
N VAL A 287 -2.05 14.87 12.13
CA VAL A 287 -2.13 14.77 10.67
C VAL A 287 -0.97 13.92 10.20
N THR A 288 -1.24 12.85 9.47
CA THR A 288 -0.21 11.98 8.89
C THR A 288 -0.28 12.03 7.38
N SER A 289 0.83 12.36 6.73
CA SER A 289 0.98 12.30 5.28
C SER A 289 2.06 11.30 4.87
N LYS A 290 1.86 10.67 3.72
CA LYS A 290 2.83 9.75 3.09
C LYS A 290 3.34 10.34 1.77
N PHE A 291 4.65 10.33 1.58
CA PHE A 291 5.31 10.69 0.32
C PHE A 291 5.97 9.46 -0.28
N HIS A 292 5.37 8.90 -1.33
CA HIS A 292 5.88 7.76 -2.07
C HIS A 292 6.75 8.21 -3.25
N PHE A 293 7.96 7.65 -3.33
CA PHE A 293 8.89 7.77 -4.44
C PHE A 293 9.04 6.39 -5.09
N VAL A 294 8.41 6.23 -6.26
CA VAL A 294 8.26 4.95 -6.95
C VAL A 294 9.16 4.89 -8.19
N ASP A 295 10.11 3.96 -8.20
CA ASP A 295 10.97 3.62 -9.34
C ASP A 295 10.49 2.28 -9.92
N LEU A 296 9.72 2.33 -11.02
CA LEU A 296 9.15 1.12 -11.61
C LEU A 296 10.20 0.33 -12.40
N ALA A 297 9.94 -0.96 -12.62
CA ALA A 297 10.68 -1.78 -13.58
C ALA A 297 10.61 -1.23 -15.01
N GLY A 298 11.46 -1.73 -15.89
CA GLY A 298 11.46 -1.43 -17.32
C GLY A 298 10.12 -1.79 -17.97
N SER A 299 9.56 -0.87 -18.76
CA SER A 299 8.31 -1.09 -19.48
C SER A 299 8.44 -1.90 -20.76
N GLU A 300 9.67 -2.21 -21.16
CA GLU A 300 9.94 -2.96 -22.39
C GLU A 300 9.43 -4.39 -22.32
N ARG A 301 8.91 -4.85 -23.47
CA ARG A 301 8.45 -6.25 -23.59
C ARG A 301 9.65 -7.15 -23.82
N ILE A 302 9.78 -8.18 -23.00
CA ILE A 302 10.81 -9.20 -23.19
C ILE A 302 10.49 -9.95 -24.47
N LYS A 303 11.35 -9.80 -25.48
CA LYS A 303 11.27 -10.59 -26.71
C LYS A 303 11.55 -12.04 -26.35
N ARG A 304 10.77 -12.98 -26.89
CA ARG A 304 10.98 -14.43 -26.72
C ARG A 304 12.32 -14.82 -27.35
N THR A 305 13.41 -14.63 -26.63
CA THR A 305 14.73 -15.17 -26.99
C THR A 305 14.86 -16.54 -26.33
N SER A 306 15.27 -17.53 -27.11
CA SER A 306 15.25 -18.97 -26.82
C SER A 306 16.23 -19.46 -25.74
N ILE A 307 16.52 -18.65 -24.72
CA ILE A 307 17.61 -18.90 -23.78
C ILE A 307 17.11 -18.75 -22.34
N ASN A 308 16.86 -19.90 -21.72
CA ASN A 308 16.46 -20.18 -20.32
C ASN A 308 14.98 -19.96 -19.95
N GLU A 309 14.31 -21.06 -19.58
CA GLU A 309 12.92 -21.10 -19.11
C GLU A 309 12.68 -20.24 -17.85
N ASP A 310 13.64 -20.22 -16.91
CA ASP A 310 13.53 -19.41 -15.68
C ASP A 310 13.53 -17.90 -15.98
N ARG A 311 14.28 -17.46 -16.99
CA ARG A 311 14.25 -16.06 -17.45
C ARG A 311 12.94 -15.71 -18.13
N ILE A 312 12.31 -16.67 -18.80
CA ILE A 312 10.99 -16.49 -19.40
C ILE A 312 9.93 -16.36 -18.29
N LYS A 313 9.97 -17.22 -17.26
CA LYS A 313 9.07 -17.15 -16.10
C LYS A 313 9.23 -15.84 -15.33
N GLU A 314 10.46 -15.44 -15.02
CA GLU A 314 10.78 -14.15 -14.39
C GLU A 314 10.26 -12.98 -15.24
N GLY A 315 10.52 -13.02 -16.55
CA GLY A 315 10.08 -11.99 -17.48
C GLY A 315 8.56 -11.86 -17.60
N ILE A 316 7.83 -12.97 -17.52
CA ILE A 316 6.36 -12.97 -17.49
C ILE A 316 5.85 -12.31 -16.21
N SER A 317 6.45 -12.64 -15.06
CA SER A 317 6.05 -12.09 -13.76
C SER A 317 6.25 -10.57 -13.67
N ILE A 318 7.39 -10.05 -14.13
CA ILE A 318 7.67 -8.60 -14.15
C ILE A 318 6.68 -7.86 -15.06
N ASN A 319 6.39 -8.45 -16.23
CA ASN A 319 5.42 -7.88 -17.14
C ASN A 319 3.99 -8.01 -16.62
N SER A 320 3.70 -8.97 -15.73
CA SER A 320 2.39 -9.14 -15.10
C SER A 320 2.01 -7.90 -14.28
N GLY A 321 2.91 -7.43 -13.40
CA GLY A 321 2.68 -6.22 -12.60
C GLY A 321 2.46 -4.96 -13.45
N LEU A 322 3.29 -4.76 -14.48
CA LEU A 322 3.13 -3.62 -15.40
C LEU A 322 1.91 -3.73 -16.33
N LEU A 323 1.52 -4.94 -16.70
CA LEU A 323 0.30 -5.21 -17.47
C LEU A 323 -0.94 -4.90 -16.62
N ALA A 324 -0.99 -5.39 -15.38
CA ALA A 324 -2.05 -5.07 -14.42
C ALA A 324 -2.14 -3.55 -14.20
N LEU A 325 -1.01 -2.88 -14.02
CA LEU A 325 -0.97 -1.40 -13.93
C LEU A 325 -1.55 -0.75 -15.18
N GLY A 326 -1.22 -1.29 -16.37
CA GLY A 326 -1.78 -0.84 -17.64
C GLY A 326 -3.29 -1.03 -17.75
N ASN A 327 -3.82 -2.13 -17.21
CA ASN A 327 -5.26 -2.41 -17.16
C ASN A 327 -5.98 -1.43 -16.23
N VAL A 328 -5.45 -1.18 -15.03
CA VAL A 328 -5.97 -0.19 -14.08
C VAL A 328 -5.99 1.21 -14.71
N ILE A 329 -4.88 1.65 -15.32
CA ILE A 329 -4.81 2.96 -15.97
C ILE A 329 -5.77 3.06 -17.16
N SER A 330 -5.98 1.97 -17.89
CA SER A 330 -6.96 1.95 -18.98
C SER A 330 -8.40 2.04 -18.47
N ALA A 331 -8.70 1.35 -17.37
CA ALA A 331 -10.03 1.35 -16.75
C ALA A 331 -10.38 2.75 -16.20
N LEU A 332 -9.41 3.44 -15.61
CA LEU A 332 -9.60 4.76 -15.00
C LEU A 332 -9.46 5.93 -15.98
N GLY A 333 -8.56 5.82 -16.97
CA GLY A 333 -8.15 6.93 -17.83
C GLY A 333 -8.83 6.97 -19.21
N ASP A 334 -9.46 5.88 -19.65
CA ASP A 334 -10.22 5.86 -20.91
C ASP A 334 -11.70 6.18 -20.64
N PRO A 335 -12.21 7.35 -21.09
CA PRO A 335 -13.59 7.76 -20.80
C PRO A 335 -14.64 6.80 -21.38
N ALA A 336 -14.32 6.03 -22.42
CA ALA A 336 -15.22 5.03 -22.97
C ALA A 336 -15.32 3.80 -22.07
N LYS A 337 -14.19 3.37 -21.48
CA LYS A 337 -14.16 2.23 -20.55
C LYS A 337 -14.61 2.61 -19.15
N ALA A 338 -14.24 3.79 -18.65
CA ALA A 338 -14.56 4.25 -17.30
C ALA A 338 -16.08 4.30 -17.04
N LYS A 339 -16.90 4.58 -18.07
CA LYS A 339 -18.37 4.57 -17.95
C LYS A 339 -18.97 3.18 -17.78
N ASN A 340 -18.32 2.15 -18.32
CA ASN A 340 -18.82 0.78 -18.36
C ASN A 340 -18.09 -0.14 -17.37
N THR A 341 -17.03 0.36 -16.72
CA THR A 341 -16.19 -0.45 -15.83
C THR A 341 -16.68 -0.28 -14.40
N THR A 342 -17.39 -1.29 -13.90
CA THR A 342 -17.90 -1.33 -12.52
C THR A 342 -16.82 -1.69 -11.50
N HIS A 343 -15.76 -2.40 -11.91
CA HIS A 343 -14.71 -2.89 -11.04
C HIS A 343 -13.32 -2.57 -11.61
N ILE A 344 -12.47 -1.94 -10.80
CA ILE A 344 -11.08 -1.64 -11.16
C ILE A 344 -10.17 -2.78 -10.68
N PRO A 345 -9.36 -3.40 -11.54
CA PRO A 345 -8.61 -4.61 -11.22
C PRO A 345 -7.32 -4.33 -10.42
N TYR A 346 -7.41 -3.65 -9.28
CA TYR A 346 -6.22 -3.40 -8.43
C TYR A 346 -5.63 -4.69 -7.86
N ARG A 347 -6.44 -5.75 -7.72
CA ARG A 347 -6.05 -7.02 -7.12
C ARG A 347 -5.26 -7.95 -8.05
N ASP A 348 -5.15 -7.63 -9.33
CA ASP A 348 -4.44 -8.45 -10.32
C ASP A 348 -2.92 -8.51 -10.09
N SER A 349 -2.35 -7.57 -9.33
CA SER A 349 -0.94 -7.60 -8.91
C SER A 349 -0.74 -6.92 -7.55
N LYS A 350 0.32 -7.28 -6.83
CA LYS A 350 0.71 -6.58 -5.59
C LYS A 350 1.10 -5.12 -5.89
N LEU A 351 1.68 -4.85 -7.07
CA LEU A 351 2.03 -3.48 -7.49
C LEU A 351 0.81 -2.57 -7.54
N THR A 352 -0.26 -3.01 -8.20
CA THR A 352 -1.49 -2.22 -8.34
C THR A 352 -2.23 -2.05 -7.03
N ARG A 353 -2.12 -3.02 -6.10
CA ARG A 353 -2.64 -2.85 -4.73
C ARG A 353 -1.83 -1.82 -3.94
N LEU A 354 -0.51 -1.83 -4.05
CA LEU A 354 0.34 -0.83 -3.38
C LEU A 354 0.11 0.60 -3.89
N LEU A 355 -0.22 0.75 -5.17
CA LEU A 355 -0.46 2.04 -5.82
C LEU A 355 -1.95 2.40 -5.92
N GLN A 356 -2.83 1.66 -5.24
CA GLN A 356 -4.28 1.88 -5.29
C GLN A 356 -4.65 3.29 -4.83
N ASP A 357 -4.03 3.78 -3.75
CA ASP A 357 -4.24 5.15 -3.27
C ASP A 357 -3.71 6.19 -4.27
N SER A 358 -2.62 5.86 -4.97
CA SER A 358 -1.97 6.74 -5.95
C SER A 358 -2.74 6.86 -7.28
N LEU A 359 -3.53 5.85 -7.66
CA LEU A 359 -4.23 5.79 -8.95
C LEU A 359 -5.73 5.74 -8.70
N GLY A 360 -6.41 6.88 -8.75
CA GLY A 360 -7.86 6.95 -8.50
C GLY A 360 -8.27 6.97 -7.04
N GLY A 361 -7.31 6.99 -6.10
CA GLY A 361 -7.55 7.01 -4.65
C GLY A 361 -7.19 8.33 -3.97
N ASN A 362 -6.81 8.22 -2.69
CA ASN A 362 -6.47 9.35 -1.82
C ASN A 362 -4.98 9.71 -1.87
N ALA A 363 -4.52 10.26 -2.99
CA ALA A 363 -3.21 10.87 -3.11
C ALA A 363 -3.11 11.86 -4.28
N LEU A 364 -2.20 12.82 -4.17
CA LEU A 364 -1.75 13.65 -5.29
C LEU A 364 -0.63 12.93 -6.03
N THR A 365 -0.85 12.63 -7.31
CA THR A 365 0.09 11.79 -8.08
C THR A 365 0.71 12.54 -9.25
N LEU A 366 2.04 12.44 -9.33
CA LEU A 366 2.85 12.90 -10.46
C LEU A 366 3.53 11.70 -11.12
N MET A 367 3.22 11.48 -12.40
CA MET A 367 3.90 10.51 -13.25
C MET A 367 5.01 11.18 -14.05
N ILE A 368 6.23 10.68 -13.93
CA ILE A 368 7.38 11.07 -14.74
C ILE A 368 7.64 9.98 -15.77
N ALA A 369 7.27 10.25 -17.02
CA ALA A 369 7.53 9.39 -18.16
C ALA A 369 8.95 9.65 -18.67
N CYS A 370 9.85 8.69 -18.50
CA CYS A 370 11.22 8.75 -18.97
C CYS A 370 11.34 8.05 -20.34
N VAL A 371 11.94 8.72 -21.33
CA VAL A 371 12.08 8.19 -22.70
C VAL A 371 13.47 8.42 -23.28
N SER A 372 13.87 7.53 -24.20
CA SER A 372 15.08 7.68 -25.01
C SER A 372 14.74 8.38 -26.34
N PRO A 373 15.55 9.34 -26.81
CA PRO A 373 15.35 9.99 -28.10
C PRO A 373 15.76 9.14 -29.30
N ALA A 374 16.45 8.01 -29.10
CA ALA A 374 17.00 7.20 -30.18
C ALA A 374 15.90 6.48 -30.99
N GLU A 375 16.05 6.48 -32.32
CA GLU A 375 15.15 5.79 -33.25
C GLU A 375 15.01 4.29 -32.93
N TYR A 376 16.08 3.64 -32.49
CA TYR A 376 16.06 2.24 -32.05
C TYR A 376 14.98 1.95 -30.98
N ASN A 377 14.67 2.94 -30.14
CA ASN A 377 13.75 2.86 -29.01
C ASN A 377 12.37 3.46 -29.32
N VAL A 378 12.07 3.79 -30.58
CA VAL A 378 10.85 4.53 -30.94
C VAL A 378 9.56 3.80 -30.58
N GLY A 379 9.53 2.47 -30.71
CA GLY A 379 8.38 1.65 -30.35
C GLY A 379 8.04 1.75 -28.85
N GLU A 380 9.04 1.61 -27.98
CA GLU A 380 8.89 1.72 -26.53
C GLU A 380 8.61 3.16 -26.08
N THR A 381 9.23 4.13 -26.75
CA THR A 381 8.95 5.56 -26.54
C THR A 381 7.49 5.87 -26.83
N LEU A 382 6.96 5.42 -27.97
CA LEU A 382 5.56 5.62 -28.33
C LEU A 382 4.61 4.95 -27.34
N ASN A 383 4.93 3.73 -26.88
CA ASN A 383 4.14 3.04 -25.86
C ASN A 383 4.12 3.82 -24.55
N THR A 384 5.28 4.33 -24.12
CA THR A 384 5.43 5.15 -22.91
C THR A 384 4.60 6.43 -22.99
N LEU A 385 4.65 7.15 -24.13
CA LEU A 385 3.86 8.38 -24.31
C LEU A 385 2.35 8.11 -24.32
N LYS A 386 1.90 7.04 -24.99
CA LYS A 386 0.48 6.62 -24.99
C LYS A 386 0.01 6.25 -23.59
N TYR A 387 0.85 5.57 -22.82
CA TYR A 387 0.58 5.20 -21.43
C TYR A 387 0.42 6.44 -20.55
N ALA A 388 1.39 7.35 -20.61
CA ALA A 388 1.38 8.60 -19.86
C ALA A 388 0.16 9.49 -20.24
N ASN A 389 -0.20 9.54 -21.52
CA ASN A 389 -1.37 10.30 -21.97
C ASN A 389 -2.69 9.76 -21.42
N ARG A 390 -2.80 8.43 -21.21
CA ARG A 390 -3.96 7.82 -20.53
C ARG A 390 -3.96 8.12 -19.04
N ALA A 391 -2.80 8.00 -18.38
CA ALA A 391 -2.67 8.28 -16.95
C ALA A 391 -3.11 9.70 -16.58
N ARG A 392 -2.82 10.70 -17.43
CA ARG A 392 -3.24 12.10 -17.23
C ARG A 392 -4.75 12.28 -17.04
N ASN A 393 -5.57 11.38 -17.59
CA ASN A 393 -7.03 11.49 -17.52
C ASN A 393 -7.62 10.90 -16.22
N ILE A 394 -6.81 10.23 -15.41
CA ILE A 394 -7.23 9.64 -14.14
C ILE A 394 -7.47 10.77 -13.13
N LYS A 395 -8.58 10.66 -12.41
CA LYS A 395 -8.98 11.59 -11.34
C LYS A 395 -8.77 10.95 -9.99
N ASN A 396 -8.06 11.65 -9.11
CA ASN A 396 -7.84 11.29 -7.71
C ASN A 396 -8.64 12.22 -6.80
N SER A 397 -9.03 11.71 -5.63
CA SER A 397 -9.75 12.46 -4.60
C SER A 397 -8.85 12.59 -3.38
N ALA A 398 -7.98 13.60 -3.39
CA ALA A 398 -7.00 13.79 -2.32
C ALA A 398 -7.63 14.52 -1.12
N THR A 399 -7.47 13.95 0.07
CA THR A 399 -8.08 14.41 1.32
C THR A 399 -7.03 14.34 2.44
N ILE A 400 -7.09 15.30 3.37
CA ILE A 400 -6.19 15.31 4.53
C ILE A 400 -6.79 14.42 5.61
N ILE A 401 -6.07 13.37 5.98
CA ILE A 401 -6.47 12.48 7.07
C ILE A 401 -6.06 13.16 8.39
N GLN A 402 -7.07 13.56 9.17
CA GLN A 402 -6.89 14.16 10.49
C GLN A 402 -7.54 13.25 11.54
N GLU A 403 -6.77 12.88 12.54
CA GLU A 403 -7.22 12.05 13.65
C GLU A 403 -6.99 12.79 14.96
N GLU A 404 -7.83 12.58 15.97
CA GLU A 404 -7.57 13.12 17.31
C GLU A 404 -6.24 12.56 17.84
N ALA A 405 -5.36 13.45 18.30
CA ALA A 405 -4.04 13.06 18.75
C ALA A 405 -4.15 12.18 20.00
N GLY A 406 -3.57 10.97 19.93
CA GLY A 406 -3.49 10.05 21.06
C GLY A 406 -4.38 8.80 20.96
N TRP A 407 -5.26 8.69 19.97
CA TRP A 407 -6.01 7.45 19.71
C TRP A 407 -5.14 6.28 19.23
N ASN A 408 -4.01 6.58 18.58
CA ASN A 408 -3.03 5.58 18.15
C ASN A 408 -1.87 5.40 19.13
N ASP A 409 -1.86 6.16 20.23
CA ASP A 409 -0.80 6.13 21.24
C ASP A 409 -1.28 5.34 22.46
N LEU A 410 -0.72 4.15 22.67
CA LEU A 410 -1.09 3.27 23.77
C LEU A 410 -0.88 3.95 25.13
N GLU A 411 0.15 4.78 25.27
CA GLU A 411 0.44 5.50 26.52
C GLU A 411 -0.62 6.59 26.78
N HIS A 412 -1.08 7.27 25.72
CA HIS A 412 -2.17 8.23 25.82
C HIS A 412 -3.51 7.56 26.15
N LEU A 413 -3.84 6.45 25.48
CA LEU A 413 -5.02 5.63 25.77
C LEU A 413 -4.99 5.10 27.22
N GLN A 414 -3.84 4.60 27.68
CA GLN A 414 -3.67 4.15 29.07
C GLN A 414 -3.85 5.29 30.07
N ASN A 415 -3.27 6.46 29.81
CA ASN A 415 -3.43 7.65 30.66
C ASN A 415 -4.87 8.17 30.67
N LEU A 416 -5.56 8.14 29.52
CA LEU A 416 -6.98 8.50 29.42
C LEU A 416 -7.85 7.52 30.22
N VAL A 417 -7.61 6.22 30.09
CA VAL A 417 -8.31 5.17 30.87
C VAL A 417 -8.07 5.36 32.37
N LEU A 418 -6.83 5.67 32.78
CA LEU A 418 -6.51 5.96 34.18
C LEU A 418 -7.23 7.21 34.69
N LYS A 419 -7.28 8.27 33.87
CA LYS A 419 -7.97 9.52 34.19
C LYS A 419 -9.47 9.31 34.33
N LEU A 420 -10.09 8.62 33.37
CA LEU A 420 -11.52 8.26 33.40
C LEU A 420 -11.84 7.36 34.60
N ARG A 421 -10.97 6.39 34.93
CA ARG A 421 -11.12 5.56 36.14
C ARG A 421 -11.06 6.38 37.42
N SER A 422 -10.17 7.37 37.49
CA SER A 422 -10.05 8.30 38.62
C SER A 422 -11.28 9.20 38.74
N GLU A 423 -11.80 9.69 37.62
CA GLU A 423 -12.99 10.54 37.57
C GLU A 423 -14.26 9.77 37.94
N ILE A 424 -14.42 8.54 37.45
CA ILE A 424 -15.46 7.60 37.91
C ILE A 424 -15.32 7.33 39.41
N LYS A 425 -14.09 7.17 39.92
CA LYS A 425 -13.84 6.94 41.35
C LYS A 425 -14.19 8.18 42.19
N ASN A 426 -13.92 9.38 41.69
CA ASN A 426 -14.28 10.64 42.35
C ASN A 426 -15.79 10.91 42.31
N LEU A 427 -16.45 10.61 41.19
CA LEU A 427 -17.91 10.67 41.10
C LEU A 427 -18.57 9.66 42.03
N LYS A 428 -17.99 8.46 42.17
CA LYS A 428 -18.42 7.44 43.15
C LYS A 428 -18.10 7.80 44.60
N SER A 429 -17.07 8.62 44.87
CA SER A 429 -16.70 9.02 46.23
C SER A 429 -17.37 10.32 46.70
N MET A 430 -17.81 11.20 45.78
CA MET A 430 -18.68 12.33 46.09
C MET A 430 -20.12 11.89 46.41
N SER A 431 -20.49 10.65 46.08
CA SER A 431 -21.70 10.00 46.54
C SER A 431 -21.41 9.12 47.77
N LEU A 432 -21.55 9.66 48.99
CA LEU A 432 -21.82 8.96 50.29
C LEU A 432 -21.74 9.98 51.48
N PRO A 433 -22.40 9.76 52.64
CA PRO A 433 -23.85 9.71 52.88
C PRO A 433 -24.28 10.77 53.93
N SER A 434 -25.45 11.39 53.76
CA SER A 434 -26.16 12.04 54.88
C SER A 434 -27.66 11.81 54.76
N GLU A 435 -28.17 11.06 55.73
CA GLU A 435 -29.58 10.95 56.12
C GLU A 435 -30.15 12.38 56.33
N SER A 436 -31.36 12.79 55.97
CA SER A 436 -32.63 12.09 55.82
C SER A 436 -33.63 12.97 55.03
N PHE A 437 -34.50 12.32 54.23
CA PHE A 437 -35.76 12.78 53.61
C PHE A 437 -35.72 13.78 52.43
N ASN A 438 -35.75 13.24 51.20
CA ASN A 438 -36.99 13.27 50.40
C ASN A 438 -37.00 12.13 49.37
N THR A 439 -38.11 11.41 49.42
CA THR A 439 -38.45 10.14 48.78
C THR A 439 -38.75 10.36 47.30
N GLU A 440 -37.90 9.91 46.37
CA GLU A 440 -38.29 9.63 44.97
C GLU A 440 -37.19 8.96 44.11
N ASN A 441 -35.92 8.98 44.51
CA ASN A 441 -34.83 8.44 43.67
C ASN A 441 -34.29 7.04 44.02
N ASN A 442 -34.82 6.36 45.05
CA ASN A 442 -34.33 5.05 45.47
C ASN A 442 -34.69 3.89 44.52
N GLY A 443 -35.74 4.02 43.70
CA GLY A 443 -36.17 2.94 42.81
C GLY A 443 -35.13 2.59 41.75
N ASN A 444 -34.33 3.56 41.29
CA ASN A 444 -33.40 3.32 40.18
C ASN A 444 -32.10 2.64 40.64
N ILE A 445 -31.66 2.85 41.88
CA ILE A 445 -30.40 2.25 42.39
C ILE A 445 -30.61 0.78 42.74
N GLU A 446 -31.72 0.42 43.41
CA GLU A 446 -32.07 -0.99 43.63
C GLU A 446 -32.21 -1.74 42.30
N THR A 447 -32.84 -1.14 41.28
CA THR A 447 -32.96 -1.80 39.96
C THR A 447 -31.63 -1.96 39.24
N LEU A 448 -30.66 -1.05 39.45
CA LEU A 448 -29.33 -1.13 38.82
C LEU A 448 -28.42 -2.14 39.55
N GLU A 449 -28.54 -2.25 40.87
CA GLU A 449 -27.85 -3.27 41.66
C GLU A 449 -28.42 -4.67 41.35
N GLU A 450 -29.73 -4.78 41.15
CA GLU A 450 -30.39 -6.01 40.74
C GLU A 450 -29.99 -6.41 39.31
N GLN A 451 -29.90 -5.45 38.38
CA GLN A 451 -29.39 -5.70 37.02
C GLN A 451 -27.89 -6.08 36.99
N LEU A 452 -27.05 -5.49 37.85
CA LEU A 452 -25.64 -5.89 37.95
C LEU A 452 -25.47 -7.28 38.58
N ALA A 453 -26.29 -7.62 39.59
CA ALA A 453 -26.31 -8.94 40.18
C ALA A 453 -26.80 -10.00 39.18
N GLU A 454 -27.80 -9.66 38.36
CA GLU A 454 -28.31 -10.53 37.30
C GLU A 454 -27.30 -10.69 36.16
N LEU A 455 -26.58 -9.63 35.79
CA LEU A 455 -25.50 -9.68 34.79
C LEU A 455 -24.29 -10.48 35.29
N GLN A 456 -23.94 -10.39 36.58
CA GLN A 456 -22.91 -11.25 37.17
C GLN A 456 -23.34 -12.72 37.24
N ARG A 457 -24.62 -13.00 37.54
CA ARG A 457 -25.16 -14.36 37.50
C ARG A 457 -25.14 -14.93 36.08
N SER A 458 -25.57 -14.15 35.09
CA SER A 458 -25.57 -14.60 33.70
C SER A 458 -24.15 -14.81 33.15
N TYR A 459 -23.17 -13.99 33.55
CA TYR A 459 -21.76 -14.19 33.20
C TYR A 459 -21.18 -15.47 33.84
N ASN A 460 -21.50 -15.75 35.10
CA ASN A 460 -21.04 -16.97 35.78
C ASN A 460 -21.71 -18.23 35.23
N GLU A 461 -23.00 -18.19 34.91
CA GLU A 461 -23.69 -19.28 34.20
C GLU A 461 -23.11 -19.50 32.80
N LEU A 462 -22.87 -18.43 32.05
CA LEU A 462 -22.29 -18.52 30.72
C LEU A 462 -20.87 -19.08 30.77
N SER A 463 -20.05 -18.69 31.75
CA SER A 463 -18.71 -19.23 31.96
C SER A 463 -18.74 -20.71 32.39
N GLN A 464 -19.69 -21.12 33.24
CA GLN A 464 -19.87 -22.53 33.59
C GLN A 464 -20.36 -23.35 32.39
N ASN A 465 -21.25 -22.81 31.58
CA ASN A 465 -21.73 -23.45 30.37
C ASN A 465 -20.63 -23.56 29.31
N PHE A 466 -19.77 -22.54 29.19
CA PHE A 466 -18.60 -22.61 28.30
C PHE A 466 -17.61 -23.69 28.75
N SER A 467 -17.36 -23.78 30.06
CA SER A 467 -16.52 -24.84 30.65
C SER A 467 -17.12 -26.23 30.42
N LYS A 468 -18.42 -26.41 30.68
CA LYS A 468 -19.14 -27.67 30.39
C LYS A 468 -19.12 -28.04 28.91
N LYS A 469 -19.37 -27.08 28.01
CA LYS A 469 -19.38 -27.29 26.55
C LYS A 469 -17.98 -27.59 26.01
N SER A 470 -16.95 -26.99 26.59
CA SER A 470 -15.55 -27.27 26.28
C SER A 470 -15.16 -28.68 26.71
N SER A 471 -15.56 -29.13 27.90
CA SER A 471 -15.36 -30.52 28.34
C SER A 471 -16.19 -31.53 27.56
N GLU A 472 -17.41 -31.17 27.13
CA GLU A 472 -18.23 -32.00 26.23
C GLU A 472 -17.59 -32.17 24.85
N LEU A 473 -16.95 -31.12 24.32
CA LEU A 473 -16.18 -31.15 23.08
C LEU A 473 -14.93 -32.03 23.19
N GLU A 474 -14.21 -31.98 24.32
CA GLU A 474 -13.08 -32.88 24.59
C GLU A 474 -13.52 -34.35 24.75
N MET A 475 -14.70 -34.60 25.33
CA MET A 475 -15.29 -35.95 25.35
C MET A 475 -15.69 -36.42 23.94
N PHE A 476 -16.31 -35.56 23.12
CA PHE A 476 -16.68 -35.91 21.74
C PHE A 476 -15.48 -36.15 20.83
N GLN A 477 -14.38 -35.41 21.01
CA GLN A 477 -13.11 -35.66 20.30
C GLN A 477 -12.51 -37.02 20.66
N ASN A 478 -12.62 -37.45 21.93
CA ASN A 478 -12.16 -38.77 22.37
C ASN A 478 -13.10 -39.91 21.93
N LEU A 479 -14.41 -39.67 21.79
CA LEU A 479 -15.35 -40.65 21.24
C LEU A 479 -15.22 -40.79 19.70
N SER A 480 -14.93 -39.72 18.98
CA SER A 480 -14.73 -39.76 17.52
C SER A 480 -13.50 -40.57 17.11
N ASN A 481 -12.46 -40.63 17.97
CA ASN A 481 -11.28 -41.47 17.73
C ASN A 481 -11.52 -42.97 17.97
N ASN A 482 -12.68 -43.37 18.53
CA ASN A 482 -13.00 -44.77 18.83
C ASN A 482 -14.16 -45.36 17.98
N MET A 483 -14.80 -44.57 17.11
CA MET A 483 -16.00 -45.02 16.37
C MET A 483 -15.79 -45.35 14.88
N ASP A 484 -14.56 -45.35 14.37
CA ASP A 484 -14.25 -45.76 12.99
C ASP A 484 -14.17 -47.29 12.78
N ILE A 485 -14.53 -48.13 13.77
CA ILE A 485 -14.39 -49.60 13.67
C ILE A 485 -15.71 -50.38 13.73
N SER A 486 -16.87 -49.77 13.96
CA SER A 486 -18.09 -50.56 14.19
C SER A 486 -19.31 -50.08 13.40
N SER A 487 -19.61 -50.83 12.32
CA SER A 487 -20.96 -51.18 11.85
C SER A 487 -21.88 -50.02 11.45
N SER A 488 -22.07 -49.71 10.16
CA SER A 488 -23.06 -50.38 9.30
C SER A 488 -24.18 -51.10 10.09
N SER A 489 -25.40 -50.56 10.06
CA SER A 489 -26.69 -51.29 9.98
C SER A 489 -27.84 -50.56 10.70
N SER A 490 -28.89 -50.30 9.93
CA SER A 490 -30.31 -50.40 10.31
C SER A 490 -30.99 -49.27 11.10
N LEU A 491 -31.89 -48.60 10.38
CA LEU A 491 -33.13 -48.01 10.90
C LEU A 491 -33.97 -49.05 11.65
N THR A 492 -34.72 -48.64 12.69
CA THR A 492 -36.19 -48.84 12.80
C THR A 492 -36.79 -48.16 14.04
N THR A 493 -37.96 -47.53 13.81
CA THR A 493 -39.13 -47.25 14.67
C THR A 493 -39.09 -47.57 16.18
N ILE A 494 -39.60 -46.63 17.00
CA ILE A 494 -40.71 -46.83 17.98
C ILE A 494 -41.30 -45.47 18.37
N LYS A 495 -42.62 -45.45 18.56
CA LYS A 495 -43.51 -44.36 18.97
C LYS A 495 -43.48 -44.21 20.50
N GLU A 496 -43.61 -42.99 21.00
CA GLU A 496 -44.42 -42.65 22.18
C GLU A 496 -44.53 -41.11 22.29
N GLU A 497 -45.76 -40.61 22.11
CA GLU A 497 -46.21 -39.27 22.44
C GLU A 497 -46.59 -39.27 23.92
N ASP A 498 -46.14 -38.27 24.71
CA ASP A 498 -46.96 -37.59 25.74
C ASP A 498 -46.23 -36.59 26.68
N GLU A 499 -44.96 -36.21 26.47
CA GLU A 499 -44.29 -35.20 27.34
C GLU A 499 -43.75 -33.92 26.64
N ILE A 500 -43.97 -33.72 25.34
CA ILE A 500 -43.15 -32.76 24.55
C ILE A 500 -43.75 -31.34 24.42
N THR A 501 -44.91 -31.06 25.01
CA THR A 501 -45.64 -29.80 24.72
C THR A 501 -45.03 -28.54 25.36
N PHE A 502 -44.23 -28.67 26.42
CA PHE A 502 -43.63 -27.51 27.11
C PHE A 502 -42.26 -27.06 26.53
N ASN A 503 -41.58 -27.92 25.77
CA ASN A 503 -40.27 -27.59 25.16
C ASN A 503 -40.37 -26.97 23.76
N LYS A 504 -41.55 -26.91 23.14
CA LYS A 504 -41.69 -26.52 21.72
C LYS A 504 -41.44 -25.03 21.45
N SER A 505 -41.67 -24.13 22.43
CA SER A 505 -41.40 -22.69 22.26
C SER A 505 -39.91 -22.37 22.36
N GLN A 506 -39.21 -22.92 23.36
CA GLN A 506 -37.76 -22.76 23.51
C GLN A 506 -36.99 -23.48 22.38
N LEU A 507 -37.47 -24.65 21.93
CA LEU A 507 -36.91 -25.32 20.76
C LEU A 507 -37.18 -24.53 19.46
N SER A 508 -38.33 -23.87 19.33
CA SER A 508 -38.64 -22.97 18.19
C SER A 508 -37.69 -21.77 18.16
N ASP A 509 -37.44 -21.15 19.31
CA ASP A 509 -36.62 -19.95 19.39
C ASP A 509 -35.12 -20.26 19.24
N PHE A 510 -34.67 -21.41 19.78
CA PHE A 510 -33.36 -21.96 19.48
C PHE A 510 -33.21 -22.36 18.00
N GLN A 511 -34.23 -22.99 17.41
CA GLN A 511 -34.23 -23.37 15.99
C GLN A 511 -34.28 -22.16 15.06
N LYS A 512 -34.90 -21.04 15.48
CA LYS A 512 -34.83 -19.75 14.78
C LYS A 512 -33.48 -19.06 14.90
N ALA A 513 -32.79 -19.18 16.04
CA ALA A 513 -31.46 -18.62 16.25
C ALA A 513 -30.36 -19.43 15.55
N VAL A 514 -30.51 -20.75 15.49
CA VAL A 514 -29.51 -21.67 14.91
C VAL A 514 -29.66 -21.84 13.40
N LYS A 515 -30.88 -21.72 12.84
CA LYS A 515 -31.11 -21.76 11.38
C LYS A 515 -30.23 -20.80 10.56
N PRO A 516 -30.10 -19.51 10.89
CA PRO A 516 -29.25 -18.61 10.10
C PRO A 516 -27.77 -19.00 10.17
N VAL A 517 -27.31 -19.52 11.32
CA VAL A 517 -25.94 -20.01 11.52
C VAL A 517 -25.68 -21.27 10.68
N ILE A 518 -26.62 -22.22 10.67
CA ILE A 518 -26.56 -23.42 9.82
C ILE A 518 -26.55 -23.02 8.34
N VAL A 519 -27.38 -22.06 7.92
CA VAL A 519 -27.41 -21.58 6.53
C VAL A 519 -26.08 -20.91 6.13
N GLU A 520 -25.43 -20.17 7.04
CA GLU A 520 -24.09 -19.62 6.78
C GLU A 520 -23.01 -20.72 6.69
N TYR A 521 -23.08 -21.75 7.53
CA TYR A 521 -22.17 -22.89 7.44
C TYR A 521 -22.41 -23.73 6.18
N GLU A 522 -23.66 -24.00 5.80
CA GLU A 522 -24.02 -24.69 4.56
C GLU A 522 -23.56 -23.89 3.34
N LYS A 523 -23.70 -22.56 3.37
CA LYS A 523 -23.18 -21.67 2.33
C LYS A 523 -21.65 -21.72 2.27
N SER A 524 -20.98 -21.76 3.41
CA SER A 524 -19.52 -21.85 3.49
C SER A 524 -19.01 -23.21 3.00
N ILE A 525 -19.69 -24.29 3.35
CA ILE A 525 -19.39 -25.65 2.88
C ILE A 525 -19.62 -25.73 1.37
N SER A 526 -20.72 -25.20 0.85
CA SER A 526 -20.99 -25.17 -0.59
C SER A 526 -19.93 -24.38 -1.38
N VAL A 527 -19.45 -23.26 -0.82
CA VAL A 527 -18.33 -22.50 -1.41
C VAL A 527 -17.03 -23.31 -1.39
N LEU A 528 -16.72 -23.97 -0.27
CA LEU A 528 -15.53 -24.81 -0.16
C LEU A 528 -15.59 -26.02 -1.10
N GLU A 529 -16.74 -26.67 -1.25
CA GLU A 529 -16.97 -27.76 -2.20
C GLU A 529 -16.81 -27.29 -3.65
N SER A 530 -17.32 -26.10 -3.99
CA SER A 530 -17.13 -25.49 -5.31
C SER A 530 -15.66 -25.16 -5.57
N GLN A 531 -14.93 -24.67 -4.58
CA GLN A 531 -13.49 -24.41 -4.69
C GLN A 531 -12.70 -25.70 -4.86
N LEU A 532 -13.07 -26.75 -4.14
CA LEU A 532 -12.44 -28.07 -4.23
C LEU A 532 -12.71 -28.70 -5.61
N ALA A 533 -13.92 -28.58 -6.14
CA ALA A 533 -14.26 -29.02 -7.49
C ALA A 533 -13.44 -28.26 -8.54
N PHE A 534 -13.32 -26.94 -8.42
CA PHE A 534 -12.50 -26.12 -9.32
C PHE A 534 -11.02 -26.50 -9.26
N ALA A 535 -10.48 -26.71 -8.05
CA ALA A 535 -9.11 -27.15 -7.85
C ALA A 535 -8.83 -28.53 -8.48
N ARG A 536 -9.78 -29.48 -8.36
CA ARG A 536 -9.68 -30.80 -9.01
C ARG A 536 -9.68 -30.68 -10.53
N THR A 537 -10.54 -29.86 -11.12
CA THR A 537 -10.55 -29.65 -12.58
C THR A 537 -9.26 -28.98 -13.06
N ALA A 538 -8.75 -28.00 -12.31
CA ALA A 538 -7.47 -27.37 -12.61
C ALA A 538 -6.31 -28.38 -12.53
N LEU A 539 -6.29 -29.23 -11.50
CA LEU A 539 -5.29 -30.28 -11.34
C LEU A 539 -5.30 -31.26 -12.52
N ASN A 540 -6.47 -31.76 -12.90
CA ASN A 540 -6.62 -32.67 -14.05
C ASN A 540 -6.15 -32.01 -15.37
N HIS A 541 -6.42 -30.71 -15.54
CA HIS A 541 -5.94 -29.98 -16.72
C HIS A 541 -4.41 -29.85 -16.72
N THR A 542 -3.80 -29.57 -15.57
CA THR A 542 -2.34 -29.51 -15.44
C THR A 542 -1.70 -30.88 -15.65
N GLU A 543 -2.30 -31.96 -15.17
CA GLU A 543 -1.83 -33.32 -15.36
C GLU A 543 -1.88 -33.73 -16.83
N ALA A 544 -2.99 -33.43 -17.52
CA ALA A 544 -3.11 -33.66 -18.96
C ALA A 544 -2.07 -32.86 -19.77
N SER A 545 -1.85 -31.59 -19.41
CA SER A 545 -0.83 -30.76 -20.07
C SER A 545 0.60 -31.26 -19.79
N MET A 546 0.85 -31.82 -18.60
CA MET A 546 2.15 -32.39 -18.24
C MET A 546 2.44 -33.64 -19.07
N LEU A 547 1.45 -34.55 -19.19
CA LEU A 547 1.56 -35.75 -20.02
C LEU A 547 1.79 -35.40 -21.50
N GLU A 548 1.14 -34.35 -22.02
CA GLU A 548 1.39 -33.88 -23.39
C GLU A 548 2.82 -33.35 -23.57
N GLN A 549 3.37 -32.65 -22.57
CA GLN A 549 4.76 -32.19 -22.60
C GLN A 549 5.76 -33.34 -22.50
N GLU A 550 5.49 -34.33 -21.66
CA GLU A 550 6.34 -35.51 -21.51
C GLU A 550 6.41 -36.33 -22.82
N ALA A 551 5.26 -36.47 -23.51
CA ALA A 551 5.22 -37.10 -24.83
C ALA A 551 6.06 -36.34 -25.88
N LYS A 552 5.98 -35.00 -25.90
CA LYS A 552 6.80 -34.16 -26.80
C LYS A 552 8.29 -34.25 -26.47
N LEU A 553 8.64 -34.38 -25.20
CA LEU A 553 10.03 -34.51 -24.75
C LEU A 553 10.62 -35.85 -25.24
N LEU A 554 9.87 -36.94 -25.09
CA LEU A 554 10.26 -38.26 -25.62
C LEU A 554 10.46 -38.24 -27.14
N GLU A 555 9.59 -37.56 -27.89
CA GLU A 555 9.73 -37.42 -29.34
C GLU A 555 10.99 -36.62 -29.72
N ALA A 556 11.27 -35.53 -29.00
CA ALA A 556 12.47 -34.73 -29.20
C ALA A 556 13.75 -35.48 -28.84
N GLU A 557 13.74 -36.32 -27.80
CA GLU A 557 14.87 -37.18 -27.44
C GLU A 557 15.16 -38.22 -28.54
N LYS A 558 14.11 -38.84 -29.09
CA LYS A 558 14.26 -39.77 -30.21
C LYS A 558 14.87 -39.07 -31.44
N PHE A 559 14.36 -37.88 -31.80
CA PHE A 559 14.91 -37.10 -32.91
C PHE A 559 16.38 -36.71 -32.68
N LYS A 560 16.74 -36.36 -31.45
CA LYS A 560 18.12 -36.04 -31.07
C LYS A 560 19.04 -37.24 -31.23
N GLU A 561 18.58 -38.44 -30.88
CA GLU A 561 19.36 -39.68 -31.03
C GLU A 561 19.55 -40.07 -32.50
N GLU A 562 18.50 -39.93 -33.33
CA GLU A 562 18.59 -40.10 -34.79
C GLU A 562 19.56 -39.10 -35.42
N SER A 563 19.48 -37.82 -35.04
CA SER A 563 20.40 -36.79 -35.52
C SER A 563 21.85 -37.07 -35.08
N LYS A 564 22.07 -37.61 -33.87
CA LYS A 564 23.40 -37.99 -33.40
C LYS A 564 23.99 -39.11 -34.24
N SER A 565 23.19 -40.15 -34.53
CA SER A 565 23.60 -41.25 -35.41
C SER A 565 23.98 -40.75 -36.82
N LEU A 566 23.19 -39.83 -37.39
CA LEU A 566 23.49 -39.23 -38.69
C LEU A 566 24.79 -38.41 -38.68
N ILE A 567 25.04 -37.63 -37.62
CA ILE A 567 26.28 -36.88 -37.46
C ILE A 567 27.48 -37.82 -37.40
N ASP A 568 27.36 -38.95 -36.69
CA ASP A 568 28.44 -39.93 -36.57
C ASP A 568 28.73 -40.62 -37.92
N ASP A 569 27.71 -40.94 -38.72
CA ASP A 569 27.89 -41.47 -40.09
C ASP A 569 28.55 -40.43 -41.04
N LEU A 570 28.14 -39.16 -40.95
CA LEU A 570 28.76 -38.09 -41.72
C LEU A 570 30.22 -37.89 -41.33
N LYS A 571 30.55 -37.89 -40.03
CA LYS A 571 31.94 -37.82 -39.56
C LYS A 571 32.77 -38.98 -40.07
N TYR A 572 32.22 -40.20 -40.08
CA TYR A 572 32.90 -41.37 -40.63
C TYR A 572 33.19 -41.21 -42.13
N LYS A 573 32.21 -40.74 -42.91
CA LYS A 573 32.39 -40.47 -44.36
C LYS A 573 33.43 -39.38 -44.63
N VAL A 574 33.41 -38.28 -43.86
CA VAL A 574 34.40 -37.20 -43.98
C VAL A 574 35.80 -37.72 -43.67
N SER A 575 35.96 -38.53 -42.61
CA SER A 575 37.24 -39.14 -42.26
C SER A 575 37.78 -40.02 -43.40
N LYS A 576 36.93 -40.87 -44.00
CA LYS A 576 37.30 -41.68 -45.17
C LYS A 576 37.68 -40.87 -46.40
N LEU A 577 36.96 -39.78 -46.67
CA LEU A 577 37.31 -38.89 -47.78
C LEU A 577 38.65 -38.20 -47.54
N HIS A 578 38.92 -37.77 -46.31
CA HIS A 578 40.19 -37.16 -45.93
C HIS A 578 41.36 -38.16 -46.05
N GLU A 579 41.17 -39.41 -45.64
CA GLU A 579 42.15 -40.49 -45.85
C GLU A 579 42.40 -40.75 -47.34
N ARG A 580 41.36 -40.67 -48.18
CA ARG A 580 41.50 -40.81 -49.63
C ARG A 580 42.22 -39.61 -50.27
N GLU A 581 41.93 -38.41 -49.82
CA GLU A 581 42.56 -37.17 -50.30
C GLU A 581 44.05 -37.16 -49.95
N THR A 582 44.40 -37.47 -48.71
CA THR A 582 45.80 -37.58 -48.26
C THR A 582 46.56 -38.69 -48.99
N THR A 583 45.92 -39.82 -49.31
CA THR A 583 46.55 -40.86 -50.15
C THR A 583 46.72 -40.45 -51.60
N THR A 584 45.81 -39.65 -52.18
CA THR A 584 45.99 -39.08 -53.53
C THR A 584 47.01 -37.94 -53.57
N GLU A 585 47.19 -37.15 -52.51
CA GLU A 585 48.23 -36.12 -52.45
C GLU A 585 49.64 -36.70 -52.30
N ASN A 586 49.76 -37.90 -51.74
CA ASN A 586 51.03 -38.61 -51.57
C ASN A 586 51.47 -39.43 -52.80
N TYR A 587 50.64 -39.49 -53.85
CA TYR A 587 50.90 -40.20 -55.10
C TYR A 587 51.18 -39.20 -56.22
#